data_AF-A0A6N0IR26-F1
#
_entry.id   AF-A0A6N0IR26-F1
#
_cell.length_a   1.000
_cell.length_b   1.000
_cell.length_c   1.000
_cell.angle_alpha   90.00
_cell.angle_beta   90.00
_cell.angle_gamma   90.00
#
_symmetry.space_group_name_H-M   'P 1'
#
loop_
_entity.id
_entity.type
_entity.pdbx_description
1 polymer ?
#
loop_
_entity_poly.entity_id
_entity_poly.type
_entity_poly.pdbx_seq_one_letter_code
_entity_poly.pdbx_strand_id
1 'polypeptide(L)' 'MVDGVSTDHTVDIVNKYGDIISDFICEKDEGIYDAMNKGIDVARGNLVILLALVIP' A
#
# COMPACT_ATOMS: atom_id res chain seq x y z
N MET A 1 -1.52 -2.00 2.97
CA MET A 1 -0.50 -1.17 2.30
C MET A 1 -0.02 -1.93 1.09
N VAL A 2 0.03 -1.27 -0.07
CA VAL A 2 0.50 -1.86 -1.34
C VAL A 2 1.81 -1.18 -1.71
N ASP A 3 2.83 -1.96 -1.98
CA ASP A 3 4.17 -1.51 -2.36
C ASP A 3 4.56 -2.08 -3.73
N GLY A 4 4.96 -1.20 -4.65
CA GLY A 4 5.30 -1.51 -6.03
C GLY A 4 6.70 -2.11 -6.22
N VAL A 5 7.19 -2.91 -5.28
CA VAL A 5 8.58 -3.37 -5.16
C VAL A 5 9.55 -2.19 -5.04
N SER A 6 9.37 -1.41 -3.99
CA SER A 6 10.33 -0.38 -3.59
C SER A 6 11.74 -0.97 -3.44
N THR A 7 12.75 -0.20 -3.87
CA THR A 7 14.17 -0.58 -3.76
C THR A 7 14.88 0.06 -2.57
N ASP A 8 14.12 0.75 -1.73
CA ASP A 8 14.59 1.40 -0.52
C ASP A 8 14.19 0.61 0.74
N HIS A 9 14.23 1.26 1.90
CA HIS A 9 13.93 0.64 3.19
C HIS A 9 12.43 0.54 3.52
N THR A 10 11.53 0.71 2.56
CA THR A 10 10.07 0.72 2.81
C THR A 10 9.60 -0.57 3.48
N VAL A 11 10.04 -1.75 3.02
CA VAL A 11 9.68 -3.04 3.64
C VAL A 11 10.14 -3.11 5.10
N ASP A 12 11.36 -2.65 5.40
CA ASP A 12 11.90 -2.62 6.77
C ASP A 12 11.08 -1.69 7.67
N ILE A 13 10.59 -0.57 7.13
CA ILE A 13 9.74 0.38 7.86
C ILE A 13 8.37 -0.23 8.11
N VAL A 14 7.74 -0.82 7.10
CA VAL A 14 6.43 -1.47 7.22
C VAL A 14 6.44 -2.57 8.29
N ASN A 15 7.48 -3.41 8.30
CA ASN A 15 7.62 -4.48 9.28
C ASN A 15 7.68 -3.98 10.73
N LYS A 16 8.12 -2.74 10.97
CA LYS A 16 8.13 -2.13 12.33
C LYS A 16 6.74 -1.74 12.82
N TYR A 17 5.77 -1.60 11.92
CA TYR A 17 4.38 -1.21 12.22
C TYR A 17 3.39 -2.34 11.91
N GLY A 18 3.84 -3.60 11.94
CA GLY A 18 2.99 -4.76 11.64
C GLY A 18 1.82 -4.96 12.61
N ASP A 19 1.83 -4.28 13.76
CA ASP A 19 0.72 -4.22 14.71
C ASP A 19 -0.41 -3.27 14.25
N ILE A 20 -0.10 -2.30 13.39
CA ILE A 20 -1.05 -1.31 12.83
C ILE A 20 -1.46 -1.68 11.40
N ILE A 21 -0.54 -2.23 10.62
CA ILE A 21 -0.76 -2.56 9.21
C ILE A 21 -1.34 -3.97 9.10
N SER A 22 -2.64 -4.05 8.78
CA SER A 22 -3.38 -5.32 8.71
C SER A 22 -2.96 -6.22 7.55
N ASP A 23 -2.76 -5.63 6.37
CA ASP A 23 -2.43 -6.35 5.14
C ASP A 23 -1.31 -5.59 4.43
N PHE A 24 -0.27 -6.31 4.00
CA PHE A 24 0.85 -5.78 3.22
C PHE A 24 1.04 -6.60 1.94
N ILE A 25 1.03 -5.92 0.80
CA ILE A 25 1.20 -6.51 -0.53
C ILE A 25 2.44 -5.85 -1.14
N CYS A 26 3.43 -6.64 -1.54
CA CYS A 26 4.66 -6.17 -2.18
C CYS A 26 4.85 -6.90 -3.50
N GLU A 27 4.45 -6.27 -4.60
CA GLU A 27 4.53 -6.83 -5.95
C GLU A 27 4.61 -5.71 -6.98
N LYS A 28 4.99 -6.05 -8.21
CA LYS A 28 5.12 -5.04 -9.26
C LYS A 28 3.74 -4.52 -9.67
N ASP A 29 3.62 -3.20 -9.78
CA ASP A 29 2.41 -2.53 -10.25
C ASP A 29 2.55 -2.05 -11.71
N GLU A 30 1.43 -2.02 -12.43
CA GLU A 30 1.33 -1.43 -13.78
C GLU A 30 0.97 0.07 -13.77
N GLY A 31 0.92 0.67 -12.58
CA GLY A 31 0.60 2.08 -12.36
C GLY A 31 -0.18 2.28 -11.07
N ILE A 32 -0.55 3.54 -10.78
CA ILE A 32 -1.20 3.89 -9.50
C ILE A 32 -2.57 3.22 -9.32
N TYR A 33 -3.35 3.06 -10.40
CA TYR A 33 -4.65 2.41 -10.34
C TYR A 33 -4.57 0.91 -10.08
N ASP A 34 -3.53 0.25 -10.58
CA ASP A 34 -3.26 -1.17 -10.29
C ASP A 34 -3.00 -1.36 -8.79
N ALA A 35 -2.11 -0.54 -8.22
CA ALA A 35 -1.84 -0.53 -6.78
C ALA A 35 -3.10 -0.23 -5.94
N MET A 36 -3.92 0.74 -6.37
CA MET A 36 -5.17 1.09 -5.69
C MET A 36 -6.17 -0.08 -5.70
N ASN A 37 -6.35 -0.75 -6.84
CA ASN A 37 -7.28 -1.88 -6.96
C ASN A 37 -6.88 -3.04 -6.05
N LYS A 38 -5.59 -3.40 -6.00
CA LYS A 38 -5.08 -4.42 -5.06
C LYS A 38 -5.40 -4.09 -3.61
N GLY A 39 -5.29 -2.82 -3.24
CA GLY A 39 -5.65 -2.33 -1.90
C GLY A 39 -7.15 -2.40 -1.62
N ILE A 40 -7.98 -2.10 -2.62
CA ILE A 40 -9.45 -2.18 -2.52
C ILE A 40 -9.90 -3.64 -2.35
N ASP A 41 -9.30 -4.58 -3.09
CA ASP A 41 -9.67 -5.99 -3.06
C ASP A 41 -9.50 -6.64 -1.67
N VAL A 42 -8.54 -6.17 -0.87
CA VAL A 42 -8.31 -6.65 0.50
C VAL A 42 -9.00 -5.81 1.58
N ALA A 43 -9.63 -4.69 1.20
CA ALA A 43 -10.32 -3.82 2.14
C ALA A 43 -11.60 -4.49 2.66
N ARG A 44 -11.79 -4.47 3.99
CA ARG A 44 -12.94 -5.09 4.67
C ARG A 44 -14.03 -4.10 5.08
N GLY A 45 -13.81 -2.81 4.88
CA GLY A 45 -14.72 -1.74 5.30
C GLY A 45 -15.66 -1.28 4.19
N ASN A 46 -16.74 -0.60 4.56
CA ASN A 46 -17.72 -0.03 3.61
C ASN A 46 -17.26 1.29 2.97
N LEU A 47 -16.16 1.87 3.47
CA LEU A 47 -15.56 3.10 2.99
C LEU A 47 -14.08 2.87 2.73
N VAL A 48 -13.61 3.25 1.55
CA VAL A 48 -12.20 3.26 1.18
C VAL A 48 -11.73 4.70 1.04
N ILE A 49 -10.61 5.02 1.69
CA ILE A 49 -9.93 6.31 1.56
C ILE A 49 -8.58 6.05 0.89
N LEU A 50 -8.33 6.75 -0.21
CA LEU A 50 -7.03 6.76 -0.88
C LEU A 50 -6.30 8.05 -0.51
N LEU A 51 -5.09 7.94 0.03
CA LEU A 51 -4.27 9.07 0.45
C LEU A 51 -3.11 9.24 -0.53
N ALA A 52 -2.97 10.42 -1.12
CA ALA A 52 -1.85 10.79 -1.98
C ALA A 52 -1.22 12.08 -1.48
N LEU A 53 0.11 12.13 -1.45
CA LEU A 53 0.87 13.33 -1.13
C LEU A 53 1.32 13.99 -2.44
N VAL A 54 0.95 15.25 -2.64
CA VAL A 54 1.45 16.07 -3.75
C VAL A 54 2.52 16.99 -3.18
N ILE A 55 3.77 16.79 -3.59
CA ILE A 55 4.88 17.68 -3.28
C ILE A 55 5.01 18.66 -4.47
N PRO A 56 4.95 19.99 -4.25
CA PRO A 56 5.07 20.99 -5.30
C PRO A 56 6.48 21.07 -5.90
#